data_AF-A0A8B5WZL1-F1
#
_entry.id   AF-A0A8B5WZL1-F1
#
_cell.length_a   1.000
_cell.length_b   1.000
_cell.length_c   1.000
_cell.angle_alpha   90.00
_cell.angle_beta   90.00
_cell.angle_gamma   90.00
#
_symmetry.space_group_name_H-M   'P 1'
#
loop_
_entity.id
_entity.type
_entity.pdbx_description
1 polymer ?
#
loop_
_entity_poly.entity_id
_entity_poly.type
_entity_poly.pdbx_seq_one_letter_code
_entity_poly.pdbx_strand_id
1 'polypeptide(L)'
;MPRPTDRNTLLELSEINLNKLLDFIASLPEEYRSMTFENDELNDRDKTVADVICHLHEWHRMMVQWYDVGMAGKKPAIPAEDVTWQTLPVLNRRIYEKYKGTELSHAVTLLRESHGKITALILKHTDEDLFTKKRFSWTGTTSLGAYLISATSSHYDWALKTLRPIKKLPK
;
A
#
# COMPACT_ATOMS: atom_id res chain seq x y z
N MET A 1 7.09 10.45 11.04
CA MET A 1 8.31 10.85 10.32
C MET A 1 7.92 11.87 9.26
N PRO A 2 8.81 12.83 8.90
CA PRO A 2 8.55 13.73 7.78
C PRO A 2 8.32 12.93 6.50
N ARG A 3 7.49 13.47 5.59
CA ARG A 3 7.27 12.84 4.28
C ARG A 3 8.55 12.99 3.43
N PRO A 4 8.90 12.00 2.59
CA PRO A 4 10.02 12.11 1.66
C PRO A 4 9.92 13.36 0.77
N THR A 5 11.04 14.01 0.54
CA THR A 5 11.17 15.17 -0.36
C THR A 5 12.18 14.95 -1.48
N ASP A 6 12.84 13.80 -1.49
CA ASP A 6 13.80 13.36 -2.50
C ASP A 6 13.70 11.83 -2.67
N ARG A 7 14.30 11.34 -3.75
CA ARG A 7 14.22 9.94 -4.20
C ARG A 7 14.87 8.99 -3.20
N ASN A 8 16.01 9.38 -2.64
CA ASN A 8 16.76 8.51 -1.72
C ASN A 8 15.95 8.32 -0.43
N THR A 9 15.42 9.42 0.13
CA THR A 9 14.54 9.37 1.30
C THR A 9 13.25 8.59 1.00
N LEU A 10 12.70 8.67 -0.23
CA LEU A 10 11.54 7.88 -0.62
C LEU A 10 11.85 6.38 -0.64
N LEU A 11 12.96 5.97 -1.25
CA LEU A 11 13.41 4.58 -1.29
C LEU A 11 13.65 4.05 0.13
N GLU A 12 14.43 4.80 0.91
CA GLU A 12 14.81 4.44 2.28
C GLU A 12 13.56 4.27 3.16
N LEU A 13 12.66 5.26 3.19
CA LEU A 13 11.46 5.18 4.01
C LEU A 13 10.46 4.12 3.52
N SER A 14 10.44 3.82 2.22
CA SER A 14 9.62 2.72 1.69
C SER A 14 10.12 1.38 2.23
N GLU A 15 11.43 1.13 2.17
CA GLU A 15 12.05 -0.10 2.64
C GLU A 15 11.97 -0.24 4.18
N ILE A 16 12.36 0.81 4.91
CA ILE A 16 12.32 0.83 6.38
C ILE A 16 10.90 0.56 6.89
N ASN A 17 9.88 1.19 6.32
CA ASN A 17 8.52 1.01 6.80
C ASN A 17 7.94 -0.35 6.42
N LEU A 18 8.31 -0.92 5.26
CA LEU A 18 7.95 -2.29 4.91
C LEU A 18 8.58 -3.27 5.91
N ASN A 19 9.87 -3.16 6.18
CA ASN A 19 10.55 -4.06 7.11
C ASN A 19 9.98 -3.94 8.53
N LYS A 20 9.71 -2.72 9.02
CA LYS A 20 9.02 -2.52 10.30
C LYS A 20 7.65 -3.21 10.37
N LEU A 21 6.89 -3.20 9.28
CA LEU A 21 5.60 -3.89 9.19
C LEU A 21 5.79 -5.41 9.24
N LEU A 22 6.72 -5.95 8.45
CA LEU A 22 6.97 -7.39 8.38
C LEU A 22 7.57 -7.94 9.68
N ASP A 23 8.49 -7.20 10.31
CA ASP A 23 9.06 -7.54 11.62
C ASP A 23 7.97 -7.52 12.71
N PHE A 24 7.06 -6.55 12.66
CA PHE A 24 5.91 -6.52 13.57
C PHE A 24 5.07 -7.79 13.43
N ILE A 25 4.72 -8.18 12.20
CA ILE A 25 3.94 -9.39 11.91
C ILE A 25 4.69 -10.64 12.37
N ALA A 26 5.99 -10.72 12.10
CA ALA A 26 6.84 -11.84 12.54
C ALA A 26 6.90 -11.95 14.07
N SER A 27 6.82 -10.83 14.79
CA SER A 27 6.81 -10.77 16.26
C SER A 27 5.49 -11.19 16.91
N LEU A 28 4.41 -11.34 16.13
CA LEU A 28 3.12 -11.80 16.66
C LEU A 28 3.17 -13.31 16.96
N PRO A 29 2.51 -13.78 18.03
CA PRO A 29 2.21 -15.20 18.23
C PRO A 29 1.54 -15.81 16.99
N GLU A 30 1.79 -17.09 16.74
CA GLU A 30 1.33 -17.78 15.52
C GLU A 30 -0.20 -17.78 15.38
N GLU A 31 -0.92 -17.91 16.48
CA GLU A 31 -2.38 -17.82 16.53
C GLU A 31 -2.89 -16.50 15.94
N TYR A 32 -2.32 -15.36 16.33
CA TYR A 32 -2.75 -14.04 15.85
C TYR A 32 -2.40 -13.78 14.38
N ARG A 33 -1.44 -14.52 13.82
CA ARG A 33 -1.08 -14.40 12.41
C ARG A 33 -2.11 -15.07 11.49
N SER A 34 -2.85 -16.05 12.01
CA SER A 34 -3.85 -16.85 11.27
C SER A 34 -5.28 -16.64 11.76
N MET A 35 -5.47 -15.99 12.91
CA MET A 35 -6.76 -15.67 13.50
C MET A 35 -7.58 -14.72 12.63
N THR A 36 -8.89 -14.95 12.64
CA THR A 36 -9.89 -13.98 12.18
C THR A 36 -10.30 -13.09 13.34
N PHE A 37 -10.10 -11.79 13.20
CA PHE A 37 -10.44 -10.75 14.16
C PHE A 37 -11.88 -10.28 13.91
N GLU A 38 -12.68 -10.28 14.97
CA GLU A 38 -14.08 -9.85 14.95
C GLU A 38 -14.21 -8.42 15.51
N ASN A 39 -15.42 -7.84 15.49
CA ASN A 39 -15.72 -6.54 16.13
C ASN A 39 -14.84 -5.36 15.70
N ASP A 40 -14.36 -5.36 14.45
CA ASP A 40 -13.56 -4.28 13.85
C ASP A 40 -12.25 -3.97 14.60
N GLU A 41 -11.67 -4.99 15.26
CA GLU A 41 -10.38 -4.89 15.97
C GLU A 41 -9.21 -4.42 15.08
N LEU A 42 -9.27 -4.73 13.78
CA LEU A 42 -8.36 -4.19 12.77
C LEU A 42 -8.93 -2.92 12.14
N ASN A 43 -10.05 -3.07 11.43
CA ASN A 43 -10.87 -2.02 10.85
C ASN A 43 -12.24 -2.59 10.45
N ASP A 44 -13.07 -1.77 9.82
CA ASP A 44 -14.44 -2.09 9.38
C ASP A 44 -14.55 -3.15 8.27
N ARG A 45 -13.42 -3.59 7.70
CA ARG A 45 -13.36 -4.45 6.53
C ARG A 45 -12.45 -5.65 6.71
N ASP A 46 -11.17 -5.42 7.00
CA ASP A 46 -10.14 -6.45 7.06
C ASP A 46 -10.32 -7.28 8.32
N LYS A 47 -10.31 -8.61 8.18
CA LYS A 47 -10.58 -9.55 9.27
C LYS A 47 -9.37 -10.41 9.62
N THR A 48 -8.32 -10.40 8.82
CA THR A 48 -7.08 -11.12 9.07
C THR A 48 -5.87 -10.22 8.81
N VAL A 49 -4.69 -10.62 9.32
CA VAL A 49 -3.43 -9.96 8.93
C VAL A 49 -3.22 -10.05 7.42
N ALA A 50 -3.60 -11.16 6.79
CA ALA A 50 -3.46 -11.35 5.34
C ALA A 50 -4.31 -10.35 4.54
N ASP A 51 -5.52 -10.00 5.00
CA ASP A 51 -6.38 -9.01 4.34
C ASP A 51 -5.71 -7.63 4.26
N VAL A 52 -5.12 -7.17 5.37
CA VAL A 52 -4.38 -5.91 5.44
C VAL A 52 -3.19 -5.91 4.48
N ILE A 53 -2.49 -7.04 4.38
CA ILE A 53 -1.31 -7.19 3.51
C ILE A 53 -1.69 -7.25 2.03
N CYS A 54 -2.77 -7.97 1.70
CA CYS A 54 -3.30 -8.01 0.35
C CYS A 54 -3.83 -6.66 -0.11
N HIS A 55 -4.38 -5.86 0.81
CA HIS A 55 -4.77 -4.48 0.52
C HIS A 55 -3.56 -3.66 0.02
N LEU A 56 -2.44 -3.68 0.75
CA LEU A 56 -1.21 -3.02 0.32
C LEU A 56 -0.76 -3.49 -1.07
N HIS A 57 -0.76 -4.81 -1.29
CA HIS A 57 -0.39 -5.39 -2.57
C HIS A 57 -1.26 -4.88 -3.73
N GLU A 58 -2.57 -4.84 -3.56
CA GLU A 58 -3.47 -4.38 -4.63
C GLU A 58 -3.27 -2.91 -4.96
N TRP A 59 -3.03 -2.06 -3.95
CA TRP A 59 -2.68 -0.66 -4.19
C TRP A 59 -1.36 -0.49 -4.93
N HIS A 60 -0.37 -1.35 -4.71
CA HIS A 60 0.83 -1.37 -5.56
C HIS A 60 0.48 -1.75 -7.00
N ARG A 61 -0.36 -2.78 -7.22
CA ARG A 61 -0.76 -3.19 -8.57
C ARG A 61 -1.49 -2.08 -9.31
N MET A 62 -2.44 -1.43 -8.65
CA MET A 62 -3.17 -0.29 -9.22
C MET A 62 -2.21 0.87 -9.52
N MET A 63 -1.27 1.18 -8.63
CA MET A 63 -0.27 2.22 -8.87
C MET A 63 0.62 1.93 -10.09
N VAL A 64 1.09 0.69 -10.25
CA VAL A 64 1.83 0.28 -11.46
C VAL A 64 0.96 0.45 -12.72
N GLN A 65 -0.31 0.05 -12.67
CA GLN A 65 -1.22 0.22 -13.81
C GLN A 65 -1.47 1.69 -14.15
N TRP A 66 -1.69 2.54 -13.15
CA TRP A 66 -1.86 3.98 -13.36
C TRP A 66 -0.61 4.61 -13.95
N TYR A 67 0.57 4.20 -13.48
CA TYR A 67 1.85 4.61 -14.02
C TYR A 67 1.98 4.23 -15.50
N ASP A 68 1.76 2.97 -15.86
CA ASP A 68 1.93 2.50 -17.24
C ASP A 68 1.00 3.24 -18.21
N VAL A 69 -0.27 3.41 -17.83
CA VAL A 69 -1.26 4.16 -18.63
C VAL A 69 -0.89 5.64 -18.71
N GLY A 70 -0.54 6.24 -17.58
CA GLY A 70 -0.18 7.66 -17.48
C GLY A 70 1.07 8.01 -18.28
N MET A 71 2.10 7.18 -18.18
CA MET A 71 3.36 7.36 -18.91
C MET A 71 3.22 7.09 -20.41
N ALA A 72 2.22 6.31 -20.83
CA ALA A 72 1.83 6.18 -22.24
C ALA A 72 1.03 7.39 -22.78
N GLY A 73 0.91 8.47 -22.00
CA GLY A 73 0.21 9.70 -22.40
C GLY A 73 -1.32 9.62 -22.30
N LYS A 74 -1.86 8.56 -21.71
CA LYS A 74 -3.30 8.38 -21.49
C LYS A 74 -3.68 8.82 -20.08
N LYS A 75 -4.99 9.00 -19.84
CA LYS A 75 -5.53 9.30 -18.51
C LYS A 75 -5.89 8.00 -17.79
N PRO A 76 -5.16 7.59 -16.74
CA PRO A 76 -5.55 6.45 -15.92
C PRO A 76 -6.83 6.74 -15.13
N ALA A 77 -7.65 5.72 -14.92
CA ALA A 77 -8.79 5.77 -14.03
C ALA A 77 -8.34 5.60 -12.58
N ILE A 78 -8.27 6.73 -11.86
CA ILE A 78 -7.81 6.79 -10.47
C ILE A 78 -8.99 7.22 -9.58
N PRO A 79 -9.39 6.43 -8.56
CA PRO A 79 -8.80 5.15 -8.15
C PRO A 79 -9.25 3.93 -9.00
N ALA A 80 -10.40 3.97 -9.65
CA ALA A 80 -10.82 2.99 -10.67
C ALA A 80 -11.87 3.62 -11.60
N GLU A 81 -12.30 2.90 -12.65
CA GLU A 81 -13.23 3.38 -13.67
C GLU A 81 -14.61 3.80 -13.11
N ASP A 82 -15.10 3.10 -12.10
CA ASP A 82 -16.48 3.23 -11.59
C ASP A 82 -16.55 3.77 -10.15
N VAL A 83 -15.43 4.22 -9.59
CA VAL A 83 -15.39 4.77 -8.23
C VAL A 83 -14.61 6.08 -8.14
N THR A 84 -15.00 6.92 -7.20
CA THR A 84 -14.35 8.18 -6.83
C THR A 84 -13.68 8.04 -5.48
N TRP A 85 -12.87 9.02 -5.08
CA TRP A 85 -12.33 9.08 -3.71
C TRP A 85 -13.42 9.09 -2.62
N GLN A 86 -14.60 9.65 -2.91
CA GLN A 86 -15.74 9.63 -1.98
C GLN A 86 -16.36 8.23 -1.84
N THR A 87 -16.32 7.43 -2.91
CA THR A 87 -16.86 6.06 -2.94
C THR A 87 -15.76 4.99 -2.82
N LEU A 88 -14.56 5.39 -2.41
CA LEU A 88 -13.42 4.51 -2.20
C LEU A 88 -13.71 3.31 -1.28
N PRO A 89 -14.56 3.42 -0.22
CA PRO A 89 -14.93 2.26 0.58
C PRO A 89 -15.50 1.08 -0.25
N VAL A 90 -16.19 1.36 -1.36
CA VAL A 90 -16.68 0.33 -2.29
C VAL A 90 -15.51 -0.42 -2.93
N LEU A 91 -14.52 0.30 -3.46
CA LEU A 91 -13.31 -0.30 -4.02
C LEU A 91 -12.59 -1.12 -2.96
N ASN A 92 -12.40 -0.56 -1.77
CA ASN A 92 -11.72 -1.24 -0.67
C ASN A 92 -12.40 -2.57 -0.31
N ARG A 93 -13.74 -2.63 -0.25
CA ARG A 93 -14.48 -3.88 -0.05
C ARG A 93 -14.27 -4.88 -1.19
N ARG A 94 -14.22 -4.44 -2.45
CA ARG A 94 -13.88 -5.33 -3.57
C ARG A 94 -12.48 -5.92 -3.44
N ILE A 95 -11.52 -5.12 -2.96
CA ILE A 95 -10.15 -5.60 -2.69
C ILE A 95 -10.19 -6.70 -1.62
N TYR A 96 -10.92 -6.49 -0.53
CA TYR A 96 -11.10 -7.52 0.51
C TYR A 96 -11.71 -8.80 -0.08
N GLU A 97 -12.85 -8.72 -0.78
CA GLU A 97 -13.49 -9.90 -1.36
C GLU A 97 -12.59 -10.64 -2.36
N LYS A 98 -11.76 -9.91 -3.12
CA LYS A 98 -10.80 -10.49 -4.08
C LYS A 98 -9.74 -11.37 -3.42
N TYR A 99 -9.30 -11.01 -2.22
CA TYR A 99 -8.19 -11.67 -1.53
C TYR A 99 -8.61 -12.47 -0.31
N LYS A 100 -9.90 -12.47 0.05
CA LYS A 100 -10.44 -13.23 1.17
C LYS A 100 -10.04 -14.69 1.09
N GLY A 101 -9.50 -15.23 2.18
CA GLY A 101 -8.99 -16.61 2.25
C GLY A 101 -7.56 -16.77 1.75
N THR A 102 -6.84 -15.68 1.43
CA THR A 102 -5.40 -15.76 1.14
C THR A 102 -4.60 -16.09 2.39
N GLU A 103 -3.74 -17.10 2.30
CA GLU A 103 -2.77 -17.43 3.35
C GLU A 103 -1.78 -16.28 3.58
N LEU A 104 -1.45 -15.99 4.84
CA LEU A 104 -0.56 -14.88 5.20
C LEU A 104 0.81 -14.99 4.51
N SER A 105 1.37 -16.20 4.40
CA SER A 105 2.64 -16.43 3.72
C SER A 105 2.58 -16.01 2.25
N HIS A 106 1.48 -16.33 1.57
CA HIS A 106 1.25 -15.93 0.19
C HIS A 106 1.04 -14.41 0.06
N ALA A 107 0.26 -13.80 0.96
CA ALA A 107 0.05 -12.36 1.01
C ALA A 107 1.38 -11.59 1.16
N VAL A 108 2.28 -12.07 2.02
CA VAL A 108 3.62 -11.48 2.21
C VAL A 108 4.48 -11.61 0.95
N THR A 109 4.46 -12.76 0.27
CA THR A 109 5.16 -12.93 -1.01
C THR A 109 4.65 -11.93 -2.06
N LEU A 110 3.32 -11.84 -2.22
CA LEU A 110 2.68 -10.89 -3.13
C LEU A 110 3.09 -9.45 -2.81
N LEU A 111 3.10 -9.06 -1.53
CA LEU A 111 3.49 -7.71 -1.11
C LEU A 111 4.96 -7.42 -1.43
N ARG A 112 5.88 -8.36 -1.17
CA ARG A 112 7.32 -8.19 -1.47
C ARG A 112 7.55 -8.04 -2.96
N GLU A 113 6.91 -8.87 -3.78
CA GLU A 113 7.02 -8.78 -5.24
C GLU A 113 6.49 -7.45 -5.77
N SER A 114 5.33 -6.99 -5.29
CA SER A 114 4.76 -5.73 -5.76
C SER A 114 5.51 -4.52 -5.22
N HIS A 115 6.08 -4.58 -4.02
CA HIS A 115 7.01 -3.57 -3.52
C HIS A 115 8.23 -3.45 -4.43
N GLY A 116 8.85 -4.57 -4.84
CA GLY A 116 9.98 -4.56 -5.77
C GLY A 116 9.65 -3.86 -7.09
N LYS A 117 8.43 -4.02 -7.60
CA LYS A 117 7.95 -3.29 -8.80
C LYS A 117 7.86 -1.79 -8.57
N ILE A 118 7.33 -1.36 -7.42
CA ILE A 118 7.27 0.08 -7.07
C ILE A 118 8.67 0.66 -6.88
N THR A 119 9.57 -0.06 -6.20
CA THR A 119 10.97 0.34 -6.03
C THR A 119 11.68 0.52 -7.38
N ALA A 120 11.45 -0.40 -8.33
CA ALA A 120 11.95 -0.26 -9.69
C ALA A 120 11.37 0.96 -10.43
N LEU A 121 10.11 1.36 -10.17
CA LEU A 121 9.54 2.59 -10.71
C LEU A 121 10.22 3.84 -10.13
N ILE A 122 10.45 3.87 -8.81
CA ILE A 122 11.12 5.00 -8.14
C ILE A 122 12.55 5.19 -8.70
N LEU A 123 13.28 4.09 -8.89
CA LEU A 123 14.66 4.12 -9.40
C LEU A 123 14.80 4.65 -10.84
N LYS A 124 13.74 4.59 -11.65
CA LYS A 124 13.74 5.12 -13.02
C LYS A 124 13.69 6.64 -13.10
N HIS A 125 13.47 7.33 -11.98
CA HIS A 125 13.19 8.76 -11.97
C HIS A 125 14.25 9.57 -11.22
N THR A 126 14.32 10.84 -11.55
CA THR A 126 15.08 11.87 -10.84
C THR A 126 14.24 12.50 -9.73
N ASP A 127 14.87 13.28 -8.86
CA ASP A 127 14.13 14.08 -7.87
C ASP A 127 13.17 15.07 -8.55
N GLU A 128 13.58 15.67 -9.67
CA GLU A 128 12.73 16.59 -10.43
C GLU A 128 11.49 15.87 -10.98
N ASP A 129 11.63 14.67 -11.52
CA ASP A 129 10.50 13.88 -12.00
C ASP A 129 9.53 13.51 -10.87
N LEU A 130 10.06 13.15 -9.69
CA LEU A 130 9.26 12.70 -8.56
C LEU A 130 8.60 13.83 -7.79
N PHE A 131 9.26 14.97 -7.62
CA PHE A 131 8.83 16.01 -6.66
C PHE A 131 8.36 17.31 -7.30
N THR A 132 8.47 17.46 -8.62
CA THR A 132 7.83 18.56 -9.34
C THR A 132 6.33 18.30 -9.51
N LYS A 133 5.50 19.22 -8.98
CA LYS A 133 4.03 19.15 -9.16
C LYS A 133 3.67 19.35 -10.63
N LYS A 134 2.62 18.66 -11.09
CA LYS A 134 2.12 18.75 -12.47
C LYS A 134 3.17 18.39 -13.55
N ARG A 135 4.26 17.73 -13.15
CA ARG A 135 5.33 17.28 -14.06
C ARG A 135 4.81 16.31 -15.11
N PHE A 136 3.93 15.40 -14.68
CA PHE A 136 3.22 14.47 -15.55
C PHE A 136 1.74 14.83 -15.56
N SER A 137 1.14 14.96 -16.75
CA SER A 137 -0.24 15.41 -16.90
C SER A 137 -1.25 14.52 -16.15
N TRP A 138 -0.97 13.22 -16.07
CA TRP A 138 -1.84 12.25 -15.41
C TRP A 138 -1.82 12.32 -13.87
N THR A 139 -0.83 12.98 -13.25
CA THR A 139 -0.77 13.16 -11.79
C THR A 139 -1.62 14.33 -11.29
N GLY A 140 -2.39 14.98 -12.17
CA GLY A 140 -3.29 16.07 -11.82
C GLY A 140 -2.53 17.27 -11.27
N THR A 141 -2.90 17.77 -10.09
CA THR A 141 -2.25 18.93 -9.44
C THR A 141 -1.04 18.56 -8.57
N THR A 142 -0.77 17.27 -8.38
CA THR A 142 0.30 16.77 -7.49
C THR A 142 1.50 16.25 -8.30
N SER A 143 2.50 15.72 -7.59
CA SER A 143 3.69 15.08 -8.16
C SER A 143 3.56 13.56 -8.18
N LEU A 144 4.39 12.88 -8.99
CA LEU A 144 4.47 11.41 -9.02
C LEU A 144 4.90 10.83 -7.65
N GLY A 145 5.84 11.50 -6.99
CA GLY A 145 6.30 11.14 -5.65
C GLY A 145 5.18 11.09 -4.62
N ALA A 146 4.15 11.94 -4.73
CA ALA A 146 3.00 11.88 -3.82
C ALA A 146 2.20 10.58 -3.96
N TYR A 147 2.01 10.09 -5.18
CA TYR A 147 1.37 8.78 -5.43
C TYR A 147 2.22 7.64 -4.88
N LEU A 148 3.53 7.66 -5.13
CA LEU A 148 4.45 6.63 -4.67
C LEU A 148 4.54 6.59 -3.13
N ILE A 149 4.64 7.75 -2.47
CA ILE A 149 4.57 7.87 -0.99
C ILE A 149 3.26 7.27 -0.47
N SER A 150 2.13 7.58 -1.13
CA SER A 150 0.81 7.09 -0.75
C SER A 150 0.68 5.57 -0.93
N ALA A 151 1.40 4.98 -1.87
CA ALA A 151 1.39 3.53 -2.12
C ALA A 151 2.38 2.78 -1.22
N THR A 152 3.47 3.41 -0.78
CA THR A 152 4.55 2.76 0.00
C THR A 152 4.61 3.24 1.45
N SER A 153 5.55 4.13 1.79
CA SER A 153 5.93 4.48 3.16
C SER A 153 4.74 4.91 4.02
N SER A 154 3.83 5.71 3.48
CA SER A 154 2.61 6.13 4.19
C SER A 154 1.60 4.99 4.34
N HIS A 155 1.53 4.07 3.38
CA HIS A 155 0.58 2.97 3.39
C HIS A 155 1.02 1.87 4.37
N TYR A 156 2.32 1.59 4.43
CA TYR A 156 2.89 0.67 5.42
C TYR A 156 2.71 1.20 6.84
N ASP A 157 2.83 2.52 7.05
CA ASP A 157 2.50 3.15 8.33
C ASP A 157 1.01 2.97 8.70
N TRP A 158 0.10 3.06 7.73
CA TRP A 158 -1.33 2.77 7.94
C TRP A 158 -1.54 1.29 8.32
N ALA A 159 -0.94 0.36 7.58
CA ALA A 159 -1.08 -1.07 7.88
C ALA A 159 -0.53 -1.41 9.26
N LEU A 160 0.63 -0.87 9.63
CA LEU A 160 1.22 -1.06 10.95
C LEU A 160 0.31 -0.48 12.05
N LYS A 161 -0.30 0.69 11.84
CA LYS A 161 -1.28 1.26 12.79
C LYS A 161 -2.52 0.37 12.93
N THR A 162 -2.97 -0.22 11.83
CA THR A 162 -4.12 -1.14 11.78
C THR A 162 -3.84 -2.42 12.55
N LEU A 163 -2.62 -2.97 12.47
CA LEU A 163 -2.27 -4.23 13.12
C LEU A 163 -1.75 -4.07 14.56
N ARG A 164 -1.29 -2.88 14.96
CA ARG A 164 -0.78 -2.62 16.33
C ARG A 164 -1.72 -3.03 17.47
N PRO A 165 -3.05 -2.84 17.39
CA PRO A 165 -3.97 -3.25 18.45
C PRO A 165 -3.90 -4.72 18.81
N ILE A 166 -3.51 -5.61 17.89
CA ILE A 166 -3.36 -7.05 18.12
C ILE A 166 -2.46 -7.34 19.35
N LYS A 167 -1.40 -6.54 19.58
CA LYS A 167 -0.50 -6.72 20.74
C LYS A 167 -1.16 -6.52 22.10
N LYS A 168 -2.35 -5.91 22.13
CA LYS A 168 -3.11 -5.64 23.36
C LYS A 168 -4.18 -6.71 23.63
N LEU A 169 -4.41 -7.61 22.68
CA LEU A 169 -5.37 -8.69 22.86
C LEU A 169 -4.84 -9.70 23.91
N PRO A 170 -5.73 -10.25 24.74
CA PRO A 170 -5.35 -11.24 25.74
C PRO A 170 -4.85 -12.51 25.05
N LYS A 171 -3.66 -12.97 25.42
CA LYS A 171 -3.13 -14.28 25.02
C LYS A 171 -4.08 -15.40 25.41
#